data_AF-A0A3B7MGA7-F1
#
_entry.id   AF-A0A3B7MGA7-F1
#
_cell.length_a   1.000
_cell.length_b   1.000
_cell.length_c   1.000
_cell.angle_alpha   90.00
_cell.angle_beta   90.00
_cell.angle_gamma   90.00
#
_symmetry.space_group_name_H-M   'P 1'
#
loop_
_entity.id
_entity.type
_entity.pdbx_description
1 polymer ?
#
loop_
_entity_poly.entity_id
_entity_poly.type
_entity_poly.pdbx_seq_one_letter_code
_entity_poly.pdbx_strand_id
1 'polypeptide(L)'
;MKGEITVRIEGLMRHYPVERIYVTPQIEHFRVSGRNGVIVFQSNRPYLRGNGLRMKRIDWKLIEGNLRSMSAKDAFAQSLDDYVKQLEKEGKL
;
A
#
# COMPACT_ATOMS: atom_id res chain seq x y z
N MET A 1 -3.99 10.04 6.75
CA MET A 1 -5.02 9.67 5.75
C MET A 1 -5.45 8.24 6.06
N LYS A 2 -6.75 7.97 6.11
CA LYS A 2 -7.31 6.66 6.47
C LYS A 2 -8.25 6.17 5.37
N GLY A 3 -8.36 4.86 5.19
CA GLY A 3 -9.29 4.23 4.27
C GLY A 3 -9.30 2.73 4.46
N GLU A 4 -9.78 2.00 3.46
CA GLU A 4 -9.79 0.54 3.46
C GLU A 4 -9.32 0.01 2.11
N ILE A 5 -8.64 -1.13 2.13
CA ILE A 5 -8.26 -1.90 0.94
C ILE A 5 -8.96 -3.24 0.96
N THR A 6 -9.28 -3.75 -0.23
CA THR A 6 -9.80 -5.11 -0.40
C THR A 6 -8.71 -5.99 -0.98
N VAL A 7 -8.38 -7.08 -0.30
CA VAL A 7 -7.29 -7.98 -0.66
C VAL A 7 -7.84 -9.38 -0.90
N ARG A 8 -7.45 -9.99 -2.03
CA ARG A 8 -7.79 -11.37 -2.36
C ARG A 8 -6.65 -12.30 -1.90
N ILE A 9 -6.92 -13.15 -0.92
CA ILE A 9 -5.95 -14.13 -0.41
C ILE A 9 -6.62 -15.50 -0.44
N GLU A 10 -6.01 -16.49 -1.11
CA GLU A 10 -6.52 -17.87 -1.17
C GLU A 10 -8.00 -17.95 -1.65
N GLY A 11 -8.39 -17.09 -2.59
CA GLY A 11 -9.75 -17.02 -3.12
C GLY A 11 -10.76 -16.26 -2.25
N LEU A 12 -10.39 -15.85 -1.04
CA LEU A 12 -11.24 -15.05 -0.16
C LEU A 12 -10.93 -13.56 -0.29
N MET A 13 -11.98 -12.75 -0.44
CA MET A 13 -11.90 -11.30 -0.39
C MET A 13 -12.00 -10.83 1.05
N ARG A 14 -11.06 -9.99 1.49
CA ARG A 14 -11.03 -9.44 2.84
C ARG A 14 -10.77 -7.95 2.81
N HIS A 15 -11.48 -7.21 3.65
CA HIS A 15 -11.29 -5.78 3.84
C HIS A 15 -10.30 -5.52 4.98
N TYR A 16 -9.38 -4.61 4.75
CA TYR A 16 -8.40 -4.20 5.75
C TYR A 16 -8.35 -2.68 5.85
N PRO A 17 -8.47 -2.10 7.06
CA PRO A 17 -8.21 -0.69 7.26
C PRO A 17 -6.74 -0.36 6.94
N VAL A 18 -6.56 0.72 6.19
CA VAL A 18 -5.26 1.25 5.79
C VAL A 18 -5.11 2.69 6.26
N GLU A 19 -3.92 3.01 6.76
CA GLU A 19 -3.58 4.36 7.19
C GLU A 19 -2.21 4.76 6.65
N ARG A 20 -2.10 5.94 6.05
CA ARG A 20 -0.79 6.54 5.74
C ARG A 20 -0.23 7.12 7.03
N ILE A 21 0.86 6.52 7.53
CA ILE A 21 1.47 6.86 8.82
C ILE A 21 2.72 7.72 8.70
N TYR A 22 3.38 7.70 7.53
CA TYR A 22 4.61 8.44 7.29
C TYR A 22 4.68 8.87 5.82
N VAL A 23 5.23 10.06 5.57
CA VAL A 23 5.45 10.56 4.21
C VAL A 23 6.63 11.53 4.20
N THR A 24 7.52 11.35 3.24
CA THR A 24 8.60 12.27 2.87
C THR A 24 8.58 12.47 1.36
N PRO A 25 9.41 13.39 0.82
CA PRO A 25 9.58 13.51 -0.63
C PRO A 25 10.09 12.23 -1.32
N GLN A 26 10.69 11.30 -0.57
CA GLN A 26 11.29 10.09 -1.13
C GLN A 26 10.39 8.86 -0.98
N ILE A 27 9.75 8.72 0.18
CA ILE A 27 9.03 7.50 0.56
C ILE A 27 7.76 7.82 1.31
N GLU A 28 6.83 6.88 1.30
CA GLU A 28 5.67 6.89 2.19
C GLU A 28 5.44 5.51 2.79
N HIS A 29 4.84 5.49 3.99
CA HIS A 29 4.49 4.26 4.68
C HIS A 29 2.99 4.15 4.88
N PHE A 30 2.46 2.96 4.56
CA PHE A 30 1.08 2.59 4.80
C PHE A 30 1.02 1.45 5.80
N ARG A 31 0.30 1.70 6.89
CA ARG A 31 -0.05 0.72 7.89
C ARG A 31 -1.33 0.04 7.49
N VAL A 32 -1.32 -1.28 7.41
CA VAL A 32 -2.52 -2.10 7.21
C VAL A 32 -2.75 -2.88 8.50
N SER A 33 -3.93 -2.72 9.10
CA SER A 33 -4.29 -3.39 10.35
C SER A 33 -5.23 -4.55 10.06
N GLY A 34 -4.90 -5.75 10.53
CA GLY A 34 -5.73 -6.94 10.39
C GLY A 34 -5.91 -7.66 11.72
N ARG A 35 -6.77 -8.68 11.73
CA ARG A 35 -7.04 -9.50 12.93
C ARG A 35 -5.77 -10.15 13.51
N ASN A 36 -4.83 -10.53 12.64
CA ASN A 36 -3.63 -11.27 13.01
C ASN A 36 -2.42 -10.35 13.25
N GLY A 37 -2.63 -9.04 13.34
CA GLY A 37 -1.57 -8.06 13.58
C GLY A 37 -1.56 -6.93 12.56
N VAL A 38 -0.45 -6.21 12.56
CA VAL A 38 -0.23 -5.02 11.77
C VAL A 38 0.94 -5.26 10.83
N ILE A 39 0.80 -4.82 9.59
CA ILE A 39 1.87 -4.81 8.61
C ILE A 39 2.07 -3.39 8.10
N VAL A 40 3.31 -3.03 7.77
CA VAL A 40 3.65 -1.72 7.22
C VAL A 40 4.39 -1.89 5.91
N PHE A 41 3.86 -1.25 4.87
CA PHE A 41 4.48 -1.19 3.56
C PHE A 41 5.07 0.18 3.29
N GLN A 42 6.26 0.20 2.69
CA GLN A 42 6.91 1.37 2.15
C GLN A 42 6.71 1.43 0.63
N SER A 43 6.46 2.63 0.13
CA SER A 43 6.37 2.96 -1.29
C SER A 43 7.36 4.07 -1.66
N ASN A 44 7.93 4.01 -2.87
CA ASN A 44 8.74 5.08 -3.47
C ASN A 44 7.91 6.06 -4.34
N ARG A 45 6.58 5.98 -4.31
CA ARG A 45 5.71 6.84 -5.12
C ARG A 45 5.98 8.34 -4.92
N PRO A 46 6.19 8.88 -3.70
CA PRO A 46 6.46 10.31 -3.54
C PRO A 46 7.69 10.76 -4.35
N TYR A 47 8.75 9.95 -4.34
CA TYR A 47 9.94 10.19 -5.16
C TYR A 47 9.61 10.20 -6.65
N LEU A 48 8.88 9.18 -7.12
CA LEU A 48 8.50 9.07 -8.53
C LEU A 48 7.67 10.28 -8.97
N ARG A 49 6.71 10.71 -8.15
CA ARG A 49 5.86 11.88 -8.42
C ARG A 49 6.66 13.17 -8.45
N GLY A 50 7.54 13.38 -7.47
CA GLY A 50 8.39 14.57 -7.37
C GLY A 50 9.32 14.75 -8.58
N ASN A 51 9.75 13.65 -9.18
CA ASN A 51 10.62 13.64 -10.37
C ASN A 51 9.86 13.52 -11.70
N GLY A 52 8.52 13.65 -11.72
CA GLY A 52 7.72 13.55 -12.94
C GLY A 52 7.59 12.13 -13.52
N LEU A 53 8.04 11.10 -12.80
CA LEU A 53 8.05 9.69 -13.22
C LEU A 53 6.73 8.97 -12.92
N ARG A 54 5.58 9.61 -13.15
CA ARG A 54 4.25 9.06 -12.80
C ARG A 54 3.87 7.77 -13.53
N MET A 55 4.52 7.50 -14.67
CA MET A 55 4.31 6.29 -15.46
C MET A 55 5.18 5.10 -15.01
N LYS A 56 6.15 5.33 -14.11
CA LYS A 56 6.99 4.25 -13.58
C LYS A 56 6.21 3.41 -12.57
N ARG A 57 6.53 2.12 -12.52
CA ARG A 57 6.00 1.19 -11.51
C ARG A 57 6.39 1.67 -10.11
N ILE A 58 5.43 1.68 -9.20
CA ILE A 58 5.66 1.92 -7.78
C ILE A 58 6.22 0.64 -7.15
N ASP A 59 7.29 0.79 -6.40
CA ASP A 59 7.88 -0.32 -5.65
C ASP A 59 7.31 -0.36 -4.24
N TRP A 60 6.75 -1.51 -3.89
CA TRP A 60 6.16 -1.77 -2.59
C TRP A 60 7.00 -2.76 -1.80
N LYS A 61 7.45 -2.35 -0.61
CA LYS A 61 8.27 -3.18 0.28
C LYS A 61 7.61 -3.32 1.64
N LEU A 62 7.43 -4.56 2.10
CA LEU A 62 7.05 -4.85 3.49
C LEU A 62 8.25 -4.50 4.39
N ILE A 63 8.07 -3.55 5.31
CA ILE A 63 9.11 -3.08 6.23
C ILE A 63 8.83 -3.47 7.69
N GLU A 64 7.57 -3.71 8.05
CA GLU A 64 7.18 -4.22 9.37
C GLU A 64 6.05 -5.24 9.27
N GLY A 65 6.03 -6.15 10.24
CA GLY A 65 5.07 -7.26 10.30
C GLY A 65 5.53 -8.46 9.48
N ASN A 66 4.76 -9.55 9.58
CA ASN A 66 5.08 -10.80 8.91
C ASN A 66 3.87 -11.30 8.11
N LEU A 67 4.11 -11.63 6.85
CA LEU A 67 3.15 -12.29 5.98
C LEU A 67 3.67 -13.71 5.70
N ARG A 68 2.86 -14.71 6.05
CA ARG A 68 3.25 -16.12 5.97
C ARG A 68 3.48 -16.63 4.55
N SER A 69 2.89 -15.97 3.53
CA SER A 69 3.02 -16.37 2.14
C SER A 69 3.45 -15.21 1.25
N MET A 70 4.31 -15.53 0.26
CA MET A 70 4.73 -14.58 -0.77
C MET A 70 3.51 -14.03 -1.54
N SER A 71 2.56 -14.91 -1.87
CA SER A 71 1.33 -14.55 -2.57
C SER A 71 0.47 -13.54 -1.79
N ALA A 72 0.43 -13.63 -0.46
CA ALA A 72 -0.27 -12.63 0.35
C ALA A 72 0.43 -11.27 0.26
N LYS A 73 1.77 -11.24 0.32
CA LYS A 73 2.56 -10.01 0.19
C LYS A 73 2.29 -9.32 -1.14
N ASP A 74 2.30 -10.07 -2.24
CA ASP A 74 2.03 -9.52 -3.57
C ASP A 74 0.58 -9.02 -3.70
N ALA A 75 -0.38 -9.75 -3.13
CA ALA A 75 -1.78 -9.33 -3.09
C ALA A 75 -1.96 -8.01 -2.32
N PHE A 76 -1.34 -7.86 -1.15
CA PHE A 76 -1.38 -6.61 -0.38
C PHE A 76 -0.74 -5.44 -1.14
N ALA A 77 0.44 -5.67 -1.75
CA ALA A 77 1.12 -4.65 -2.54
C ALA A 77 0.26 -4.18 -3.72
N GLN A 78 -0.38 -5.11 -4.44
CA GLN A 78 -1.27 -4.78 -5.55
C GLN A 78 -2.50 -3.99 -5.08
N SER A 79 -3.16 -4.43 -4.01
CA SER A 79 -4.33 -3.72 -3.45
C SER A 79 -3.98 -2.31 -2.95
N LEU A 80 -2.79 -2.12 -2.38
CA LEU A 80 -2.29 -0.79 -1.99
C LEU A 80 -2.02 0.10 -3.21
N ASP A 81 -1.44 -0.46 -4.27
CA ASP A 81 -1.20 0.25 -5.52
C ASP A 81 -2.50 0.75 -6.14
N ASP A 82 -3.52 -0.11 -6.21
CA ASP A 82 -4.84 0.23 -6.74
C ASP A 82 -5.54 1.29 -5.87
N TYR A 83 -5.48 1.15 -4.55
CA TYR A 83 -6.02 2.14 -3.60
C TYR A 83 -5.37 3.52 -3.79
N VAL A 84 -4.04 3.57 -3.90
CA VAL A 84 -3.32 4.82 -4.08
C VAL A 84 -3.63 5.46 -5.44
N LYS A 85 -3.66 4.68 -6.52
CA LYS A 85 -4.08 5.16 -7.84
C LYS A 85 -5.49 5.73 -7.84
N GLN A 86 -6.41 5.09 -7.10
CA GLN A 86 -7.78 5.58 -6.97
C GLN A 86 -7.82 6.93 -6.24
N LEU A 87 -7.08 7.07 -5.14
CA LEU A 87 -6.97 8.34 -4.42
C LEU A 87 -6.32 9.45 -5.26
N GLU A 88 -5.35 9.12 -6.13
CA GLU A 88 -4.75 10.07 -7.05
C GLU A 88 -5.76 10.58 -8.08
N LYS A 89 -6.60 9.69 -8.64
CA LYS A 89 -7.69 10.08 -9.54
C LYS A 89 -8.71 10.99 -8.84
N GLU A 90 -8.94 10.77 -7.56
CA GLU A 90 -9.85 11.57 -6.73
C GLU A 90 -9.23 12.88 -6.22
N GLY A 91 -7.95 13.14 -6.49
CA GLY A 91 -7.24 14.34 -6.02
C GLY A 91 -7.02 14.38 -4.50
N LYS A 92 -7.12 13.24 -3.81
CA LYS A 92 -6.99 13.13 -2.34
C LYS A 92 -5.55 12.92 -1.88
N LEU A 93 -4.57 13.07 -2.78
CA LEU A 93 -3.16 12.72 -2.60
C LEU A 93 -2.13 13.76 -3.04
#